data_AF-A0A929X9P8-F1
#
_entry.id   AF-A0A929X9P8-F1
#
_cell.length_a   1.000
_cell.length_b   1.000
_cell.length_c   1.000
_cell.angle_alpha   90.00
_cell.angle_beta   90.00
_cell.angle_gamma   90.00
#
_symmetry.space_group_name_H-M   'P 1'
#
loop_
_entity.id
_entity.type
_entity.pdbx_description
1 polymer ?
#
loop_
_entity_poly.entity_id
_entity_poly.type
_entity_poly.pdbx_seq_one_letter_code
_entity_poly.pdbx_strand_id
1 'polypeptide(L)' 'MLELCDKYNYTPNKLAELFVIAPSTLRELLANKVENPSSTIIFKICKTLKIKLKQFYNSKLFDMNKLKY' A
#
# COMPACT_ATOMS: atom_id res chain seq x y z
N MET A 1 3.20 1.42 4.90
CA MET A 1 2.07 0.75 5.58
C MET A 1 2.12 0.96 7.09
N LEU A 2 3.24 0.68 7.77
CA LEU A 2 3.41 1.01 9.20
C LEU A 2 3.22 2.51 9.47
N GLU A 3 3.76 3.38 8.61
CA GLU A 3 3.52 4.83 8.69
C GLU A 3 2.02 5.21 8.60
N LEU A 4 1.19 4.40 7.93
CA LEU A 4 -0.26 4.63 7.88
C LEU A 4 -0.94 4.15 9.17
N CYS A 5 -0.46 3.05 9.77
CA CYS A 5 -0.90 2.62 11.10
C CYS A 5 -0.69 3.75 12.12
N ASP A 6 0.52 4.32 12.15
CA ASP A 6 0.88 5.37 13.09
C ASP A 6 0.11 6.67 12.82
N LYS A 7 0.01 7.07 11.53
CA LYS A 7 -0.68 8.30 11.14
C LYS A 7 -2.17 8.31 11.48
N TYR A 8 -2.83 7.14 11.40
CA TYR A 8 -4.27 7.03 11.60
C TYR A 8 -4.66 6.27 12.88
N ASN A 9 -3.69 5.93 13.72
CA ASN A 9 -3.86 5.10 14.93
C ASN A 9 -4.63 3.79 14.65
N TYR A 10 -4.27 3.10 13.56
CA TYR A 10 -4.88 1.84 13.15
C TYR A 10 -3.95 0.67 13.41
N THR A 11 -4.51 -0.47 13.83
CA THR A 11 -3.77 -1.73 13.82
C THR A 11 -3.61 -2.24 12.38
N PRO A 12 -2.59 -3.06 12.09
CA PRO A 12 -2.46 -3.71 10.79
C PRO A 12 -3.73 -4.47 10.38
N ASN A 13 -4.36 -5.20 11.31
CA ASN A 13 -5.61 -5.91 11.04
C ASN A 13 -6.74 -4.95 10.65
N LYS A 14 -6.82 -3.78 11.32
CA LYS A 14 -7.80 -2.76 10.96
C LYS A 14 -7.55 -2.19 9.55
N LEU A 15 -6.28 -2.02 9.17
CA LEU A 15 -5.93 -1.64 7.80
C LEU A 15 -6.32 -2.72 6.78
N ALA A 16 -6.15 -4.01 7.08
CA ALA A 16 -6.54 -5.09 6.16
C ALA A 16 -8.05 -5.08 5.90
N GLU A 17 -8.85 -4.90 6.95
CA GLU A 17 -10.29 -4.75 6.88
C GLU A 17 -10.67 -3.53 6.03
N LEU A 18 -10.07 -2.37 6.30
CA LEU A 18 -10.31 -1.14 5.56
C LEU A 18 -9.97 -1.28 4.07
N PHE A 19 -8.84 -1.91 3.74
CA PHE A 19 -8.41 -2.13 2.36
C PHE A 19 -9.17 -3.27 1.65
N VAL A 20 -10.05 -3.98 2.34
CA VAL A 20 -10.81 -5.11 1.77
C VAL A 20 -9.84 -6.16 1.17
N ILE A 21 -8.81 -6.49 1.94
CA ILE A 21 -7.82 -7.53 1.64
C ILE A 21 -7.67 -8.48 2.83
N ALA A 22 -7.22 -9.70 2.59
CA ALA A 22 -6.98 -10.65 3.68
C ALA A 22 -5.82 -10.15 4.59
N PRO A 23 -5.90 -10.36 5.92
CA PRO A 23 -4.81 -10.04 6.83
C PRO A 23 -3.50 -10.74 6.47
N SER A 24 -3.56 -11.97 5.92
CA SER A 24 -2.39 -12.69 5.39
C SER A 24 -1.72 -11.92 4.25
N THR A 25 -2.50 -11.43 3.29
CA THR A 25 -2.00 -10.60 2.18
C THR A 25 -1.36 -9.32 2.71
N LEU A 26 -1.99 -8.63 3.67
CA LEU A 26 -1.39 -7.44 4.26
C LEU A 26 -0.07 -7.76 4.97
N ARG A 27 0.01 -8.90 5.68
CA ARG A 27 1.24 -9.34 6.35
C ARG A 27 2.36 -9.62 5.35
N GLU A 28 2.06 -10.23 4.21
CA GLU A 28 3.04 -10.48 3.14
C GLU A 28 3.52 -9.17 2.50
N LEU A 29 2.61 -8.21 2.29
CA LEU A 29 2.95 -6.85 1.84
C LEU A 29 3.87 -6.13 2.84
N LEU A 30 3.57 -6.25 4.14
CA LEU A 30 4.37 -5.66 5.21
C LEU A 30 5.75 -6.30 5.36
N ALA A 31 5.84 -7.61 5.13
CA ALA A 31 7.09 -8.37 5.23
C ALA A 31 8.01 -8.18 4.01
N ASN A 32 7.66 -7.30 3.06
CA ASN A 32 8.31 -7.17 1.75
C ASN A 32 8.44 -8.51 1.00
N LYS A 33 7.55 -9.47 1.27
CA LYS A 33 7.53 -10.78 0.60
C LYS A 33 6.79 -10.75 -0.73
N VAL A 34 6.07 -9.66 -0.99
CA VAL A 34 5.37 -9.40 -2.25
C VAL A 34 6.15 -8.32 -2.97
N GLU A 35 6.98 -8.74 -3.92
CA GLU A 35 7.76 -7.83 -4.76
C GLU A 35 6.84 -7.01 -5.68
N ASN A 36 5.76 -7.64 -6.18
CA ASN A 36 4.84 -7.03 -7.14
C ASN A 36 3.38 -7.22 -6.71
N PRO A 37 2.85 -6.33 -5.84
CA PRO A 37 1.42 -6.32 -5.55
C PRO A 37 0.61 -6.05 -6.80
N SER A 38 -0.52 -6.74 -6.97
CA SER A 38 -1.39 -6.51 -8.12
C SER A 38 -1.96 -5.09 -8.11
N SER A 39 -2.20 -4.54 -9.29
CA SER A 39 -2.84 -3.22 -9.47
C SER A 39 -4.19 -3.13 -8.76
N THR A 40 -4.92 -4.24 -8.64
CA THR A 40 -6.18 -4.34 -7.90
C THR A 40 -6.01 -4.06 -6.40
N ILE A 41 -4.92 -4.56 -5.77
CA ILE A 41 -4.62 -4.28 -4.36
C ILE A 41 -4.32 -2.79 -4.19
N ILE A 42 -3.50 -2.22 -5.09
CA ILE A 42 -3.16 -0.79 -5.07
C ILE A 42 -4.42 0.07 -5.22
N PHE A 43 -5.33 -0.30 -6.14
CA PHE A 43 -6.60 0.38 -6.35
C PHE A 43 -7.48 0.37 -5.08
N LYS A 44 -7.61 -0.79 -4.42
CA LYS A 44 -8.37 -0.91 -3.16
C LYS A 44 -7.80 -0.02 -2.07
N ILE A 45 -6.48 0.01 -1.92
CA ILE A 45 -5.78 0.89 -0.97
C ILE A 45 -6.09 2.36 -1.27
N CYS A 46 -5.95 2.78 -2.54
CA CYS A 46 -6.23 4.16 -2.95
C CYS A 46 -7.68 4.56 -2.68
N LYS A 47 -8.63 3.70 -3.03
CA LYS A 47 -10.06 3.90 -2.81
C LYS A 47 -10.37 4.09 -1.33
N THR A 48 -9.77 3.29 -0.47
CA THR A 48 -9.96 3.32 0.99
C THR A 48 -9.38 4.59 1.61
N LEU A 49 -8.16 4.95 1.23
CA LEU A 49 -7.50 6.17 1.69
C LEU A 49 -8.09 7.45 1.08
N LYS A 50 -9.09 7.32 0.18
CA LYS A 50 -9.71 8.41 -0.58
C LYS A 50 -8.68 9.27 -1.33
N ILE A 51 -7.60 8.63 -1.81
CA ILE A 51 -6.57 9.27 -2.63
C ILE A 51 -6.73 8.85 -4.10
N LYS A 52 -6.27 9.71 -5.00
CA LYS A 52 -6.21 9.36 -6.43
C LYS A 52 -5.03 8.43 -6.67
N LEU A 53 -5.17 7.52 -7.64
CA LEU A 53 -4.08 6.62 -8.05
C LEU A 53 -2.79 7.39 -8.42
N LYS A 54 -2.95 8.54 -9.09
CA LYS A 54 -1.83 9.44 -9.41
C LYS A 54 -1.07 9.94 -8.17
N GLN A 55 -1.74 10.13 -7.03
CA GLN A 55 -1.10 10.57 -5.80
C GLN A 55 -0.31 9.43 -5.16
N PHE A 56 -0.81 8.21 -5.26
CA PHE A 56 -0.11 7.02 -4.78
C PHE A 56 1.22 6.81 -5.49
N TYR A 57 1.23 6.93 -6.83
CA TYR A 57 2.45 6.79 -7.64
C TYR A 57 3.32 8.06 -7.67
N ASN A 58 2.87 9.18 -7.09
CA ASN A 58 3.66 10.40 -6.97
C ASN A 58 4.64 10.31 -5.80
N SER A 59 5.55 9.33 -5.86
CA SER A 59 6.60 9.08 -4.88
C SER A 59 7.94 8.97 -5.58
N LYS A 60 9.02 9.37 -4.88
CA LYS A 60 10.41 9.20 -5.36
C LYS A 60 10.75 7.74 -5.67
N LEU A 61 10.00 6.79 -5.12
CA LEU A 61 10.12 5.36 -5.43
C LEU A 61 9.84 5.05 -6.91
N PHE A 62 8.96 5.82 -7.55
CA PHE A 62 8.55 5.65 -8.95
C PHE A 62 9.21 6.68 -9.88
N ASP A 63 10.27 7.36 -9.42
CA ASP A 63 11.05 8.26 -10.24
C ASP A 63 11.91 7.45 -11.23
N MET A 64 11.51 7.47 -12.50
CA MET A 64 12.18 6.71 -13.56
C MET A 64 13.66 7.10 -13.72
N ASN A 65 14.06 8.32 -13.33
CA ASN A 65 15.45 8.76 -13.41
C ASN A 65 16.37 8.12 -12.34
N LYS A 66 15.79 7.40 -11.37
CA LYS A 66 16.51 6.70 -10.29
C LYS A 66 16.46 5.19 -10.42
N LEU A 67 15.78 4.67 -11.44
CA LEU A 67 15.80 3.26 -11.76
C LEU A 67 17.17 2.94 -12.37
N LYS A 68 18.01 2.24 -11.60
CA LYS A 68 19.22 1.64 -12.14
C LYS A 68 18.79 0.40 -12.92
N TYR A 69 18.81 0.50 -14.24
CA TYR A 69 18.69 -0.63 -15.16
C TYR A 69 19.94 -1.50 -15.10
#